data_AF-A0A3S3QTU3-F1
#
_entry.id   AF-A0A3S3QTU3-F1
#
_cell.length_a   1.000
_cell.length_b   1.000
_cell.length_c   1.000
_cell.angle_alpha   90.00
_cell.angle_beta   90.00
_cell.angle_gamma   90.00
#
_symmetry.space_group_name_H-M   'P 1'
#
loop_
_entity.id
_entity.type
_entity.pdbx_description
1 polymer ?
#
loop_
_entity_poly.entity_id
_entity_poly.type
_entity_poly.pdbx_seq_one_letter_code
_entity_poly.pdbx_strand_id
1 'polypeptide(L)'
;MNDDKSTKPGTRKDTHYAKLRRAHRDQKAGGAPAFRPRQPVPPGEGPGDGLVRLYGLHTVRAALDNPRRKIKKMLVTRNAAERLSIGELAALPFKAELVEPKEIDRITGSDAVHQGVLIEAEPLKPKRLDALGDTRLVLVLDQVTDPHNVGAILRSAVAFGAGALITTARHSPQESGVLAKSASGALEHIDQI
;
A
#
# COMPACT_ATOMS: atom_id res chain seq x y z
N MET A 1 25.21 -31.68 -57.12
CA MET A 1 25.19 -30.42 -56.35
C MET A 1 25.14 -30.77 -54.88
N ASN A 2 26.09 -30.20 -54.14
CA ASN A 2 26.51 -30.39 -52.73
C ASN A 2 25.47 -30.71 -51.65
N ASP A 3 25.85 -31.68 -50.81
CA ASP A 3 25.67 -31.69 -49.35
C ASP A 3 27.07 -31.91 -48.72
N ASP A 4 27.54 -31.02 -47.84
CA ASP A 4 28.22 -31.40 -46.58
C ASP A 4 28.46 -30.17 -45.66
N LYS A 5 28.47 -30.47 -44.37
CA LYS A 5 28.57 -29.64 -43.18
C LYS A 5 29.86 -28.82 -43.09
N SER A 6 29.78 -27.60 -42.55
CA SER A 6 30.92 -26.95 -41.89
C SER A 6 30.51 -26.20 -40.61
N THR A 7 30.83 -26.83 -39.49
CA THR A 7 30.77 -26.35 -38.10
C THR A 7 31.70 -25.16 -37.89
N LYS A 8 31.22 -24.04 -37.34
CA LYS A 8 32.09 -22.94 -36.85
C LYS A 8 32.45 -23.16 -35.38
N PRO A 9 33.73 -23.09 -34.96
CA PRO A 9 34.12 -23.32 -33.57
C PRO A 9 33.92 -22.06 -32.70
N GLY A 10 33.28 -22.26 -31.54
CA GLY A 10 33.11 -21.25 -30.50
C GLY A 10 34.43 -20.86 -29.83
N THR A 11 34.68 -19.55 -29.73
CA THR A 11 35.86 -18.97 -29.11
C THR A 11 35.83 -19.14 -27.58
N ARG A 12 36.57 -20.10 -27.05
CA ARG A 12 36.83 -20.32 -25.61
C ARG A 12 37.73 -19.24 -24.96
N LYS A 13 37.70 -17.98 -25.42
CA LYS A 13 38.63 -16.91 -24.97
C LYS A 13 38.03 -15.84 -24.04
N ASP A 14 36.71 -15.78 -23.88
CA ASP A 14 36.07 -14.69 -23.10
C ASP A 14 35.92 -14.95 -21.58
N THR A 15 36.16 -16.17 -21.12
CA THR A 15 35.99 -16.51 -19.69
C THR A 15 37.18 -16.14 -18.81
N HIS A 16 38.39 -16.06 -19.37
CA HIS A 16 39.60 -15.79 -18.59
C HIS A 16 39.76 -14.28 -18.32
N TYR A 17 39.55 -13.44 -19.34
CA TYR A 17 39.62 -11.98 -19.20
C TYR A 17 38.50 -11.42 -18.30
N ALA A 18 37.30 -12.00 -18.35
CA ALA A 18 36.20 -11.65 -17.45
C ALA A 18 36.51 -12.00 -15.98
N LYS A 19 37.14 -13.14 -15.73
CA LYS A 19 37.57 -13.56 -14.39
C LYS A 19 38.68 -12.65 -13.83
N LEU A 20 39.66 -12.28 -14.65
CA LEU A 20 40.73 -11.35 -14.26
C LEU A 20 40.21 -9.95 -13.93
N ARG A 21 39.26 -9.40 -14.70
CA ARG A 21 38.64 -8.10 -14.37
C ARG A 21 37.82 -8.16 -13.09
N ARG A 22 37.17 -9.28 -12.80
CA ARG A 22 36.42 -9.48 -11.54
C ARG A 22 37.37 -9.55 -10.35
N ALA A 23 38.44 -10.33 -10.44
CA ALA A 23 39.46 -10.42 -9.40
C ALA A 23 40.15 -9.08 -9.13
N HIS A 24 40.47 -8.30 -10.17
CA HIS A 24 41.02 -6.96 -10.00
C HIS A 24 40.01 -5.94 -9.43
N ARG A 25 38.71 -6.08 -9.73
CA ARG A 25 37.66 -5.25 -9.11
C ARG A 25 37.51 -5.57 -7.63
N ASP A 26 37.53 -6.86 -7.29
CA ASP A 26 37.39 -7.35 -5.92
C ASP A 26 38.64 -7.06 -5.06
N GLN A 27 39.83 -6.97 -5.67
CA GLN A 27 41.06 -6.52 -4.99
C GLN A 27 41.14 -5.01 -4.77
N LYS A 28 40.54 -4.20 -5.66
CA LYS A 28 40.63 -2.73 -5.61
C LYS A 28 39.45 -2.08 -4.88
N ALA A 29 38.29 -2.74 -4.83
CA ALA A 29 37.16 -2.34 -4.00
C ALA A 29 37.22 -3.16 -2.69
N GLY A 30 37.61 -2.51 -1.59
CA GLY A 30 37.73 -3.13 -0.26
C GLY A 30 36.42 -3.73 0.23
N GLY A 31 36.13 -4.97 -0.20
CA GLY A 31 34.92 -5.71 0.11
C GLY A 31 33.68 -5.21 -0.65
N ALA A 32 32.76 -6.12 -0.95
CA ALA A 32 31.39 -5.72 -1.26
C ALA A 32 30.86 -4.86 -0.09
N PRO A 33 30.15 -3.75 -0.33
CA PRO A 33 29.59 -2.96 0.76
C PRO A 33 28.76 -3.88 1.65
N ALA A 34 29.15 -3.98 2.92
CA ALA A 34 28.43 -4.80 3.89
C ALA A 34 26.97 -4.34 3.87
N PHE A 35 26.05 -5.28 3.59
CA PHE A 35 24.62 -5.03 3.72
C PHE A 35 24.36 -4.65 5.18
N ARG A 36 24.28 -3.35 5.45
CA ARG A 36 23.83 -2.86 6.76
C ARG A 36 22.32 -2.95 6.75
N PRO A 37 21.70 -3.86 7.52
CA PRO A 37 20.26 -3.85 7.67
C PRO A 37 19.86 -2.47 8.18
N ARG A 38 18.90 -1.83 7.50
CA ARG A 38 18.32 -0.58 8.01
C ARG A 38 17.67 -0.91 9.35
N GLN A 39 17.99 -0.12 10.38
CA GLN A 39 17.28 -0.25 11.64
C GLN A 39 15.79 0.02 11.41
N PRO A 40 14.90 -0.87 11.87
CA PRO A 40 13.46 -0.63 11.80
C PRO A 40 13.11 0.68 12.48
N VAL A 41 12.32 1.52 11.82
CA VAL A 41 11.78 2.73 12.42
C VAL A 41 10.43 2.36 13.00
N PRO A 42 10.21 2.48 14.32
CA PRO A 42 8.90 2.24 14.90
C PRO A 42 7.91 3.30 14.38
N PRO A 43 6.60 2.99 14.32
CA PRO A 43 5.59 3.98 14.00
C PRO A 43 5.68 5.19 14.94
N GLY A 44 5.51 6.39 14.38
CA GLY A 44 5.43 7.62 15.17
C GLY A 44 4.14 7.72 15.99
N GLU A 45 3.97 8.83 16.72
CA GLU A 45 2.73 9.12 17.44
C GLU A 45 1.50 8.96 16.54
N GLY A 46 0.40 8.44 17.09
CA GLY A 46 -0.83 8.20 16.37
C GLY A 46 -1.39 9.45 15.67
N PRO A 47 -2.37 9.29 14.77
CA PRO A 47 -3.08 10.43 14.21
C PRO A 47 -3.66 11.32 15.33
N GLY A 48 -3.80 12.63 15.07
CA GLY A 48 -4.46 13.55 16.00
C GLY A 48 -5.88 13.08 16.36
N ASP A 49 -6.39 13.55 17.50
CA ASP A 49 -7.64 13.04 18.11
C ASP A 49 -8.76 12.77 17.09
N GLY A 50 -9.19 11.51 17.03
CA GLY A 50 -10.31 11.06 16.21
C GLY A 50 -10.03 10.86 14.72
N LEU A 51 -8.78 10.97 14.26
CA LEU A 51 -8.40 10.71 12.87
C LEU A 51 -7.84 9.29 12.68
N VAL A 52 -7.83 8.83 11.43
CA VAL A 52 -7.17 7.61 10.98
C VAL A 52 -6.16 7.95 9.88
N ARG A 53 -5.05 7.20 9.86
CA ARG A 53 -4.05 7.26 8.79
C ARG A 53 -4.28 6.16 7.79
N LEU A 54 -4.48 6.53 6.53
CA LEU A 54 -4.63 5.61 5.42
C LEU A 54 -3.44 5.78 4.47
N TYR A 55 -2.93 4.67 3.94
CA TYR A 55 -1.75 4.69 3.07
C TYR A 55 -1.82 3.60 2.00
N GLY A 56 -0.97 3.74 0.98
CA GLY A 56 -0.99 2.92 -0.22
C GLY A 56 -1.90 3.49 -1.30
N LEU A 57 -1.50 3.30 -2.56
CA LEU A 57 -2.10 4.01 -3.70
C LEU A 57 -3.58 3.67 -3.89
N HIS A 58 -3.96 2.39 -3.87
CA HIS A 58 -5.36 2.00 -4.05
C HIS A 58 -6.25 2.47 -2.89
N THR A 59 -5.75 2.36 -1.66
CA THR A 59 -6.44 2.84 -0.46
C THR A 59 -6.72 4.34 -0.56
N VAL A 60 -5.68 5.12 -0.87
CA VAL A 60 -5.79 6.57 -0.96
C VAL A 60 -6.63 6.98 -2.16
N ARG A 61 -6.51 6.31 -3.30
CA ARG A 61 -7.35 6.58 -4.48
C ARG A 61 -8.83 6.38 -4.16
N ALA A 62 -9.20 5.24 -3.58
CA ALA A 62 -10.58 4.98 -3.19
C ALA A 62 -11.09 5.99 -2.17
N ALA A 63 -10.24 6.43 -1.24
CA ALA A 63 -10.59 7.45 -0.24
C ALA A 63 -10.81 8.84 -0.87
N LEU A 64 -10.01 9.22 -1.89
CA LEU A 64 -10.20 10.46 -2.65
C LEU A 64 -11.50 10.45 -3.46
N ASP A 65 -11.85 9.28 -4.01
CA ASP A 65 -13.04 9.09 -4.85
C ASP A 65 -14.32 8.93 -4.00
N ASN A 66 -14.22 8.78 -2.66
CA ASN A 66 -15.37 8.60 -1.76
C ASN A 66 -15.82 9.95 -1.15
N PRO A 67 -17.00 10.49 -1.53
CA PRO A 67 -17.48 11.77 -1.01
C PRO A 67 -17.82 11.75 0.49
N ARG A 68 -18.00 10.57 1.10
CA ARG A 68 -18.22 10.45 2.56
C ARG A 68 -16.94 10.60 3.36
N ARG A 69 -15.78 10.45 2.71
CA ARG A 69 -14.48 10.49 3.36
C ARG A 69 -14.01 11.93 3.54
N LYS A 70 -13.80 12.33 4.80
CA LYS A 70 -13.32 13.66 5.15
C LYS A 70 -11.81 13.65 5.39
N ILE A 71 -11.06 13.99 4.34
CA ILE A 71 -9.60 14.07 4.39
C ILE A 71 -9.20 15.42 4.97
N LYS A 72 -8.27 15.42 5.93
CA LYS A 72 -7.73 16.62 6.58
C LYS A 72 -6.36 17.00 6.03
N LYS A 73 -5.52 16.00 5.80
CA LYS A 73 -4.14 16.19 5.36
C LYS A 73 -3.71 15.05 4.44
N MET A 74 -2.87 15.38 3.45
CA MET A 74 -2.16 14.43 2.61
C MET A 74 -0.66 14.72 2.64
N LEU A 75 0.13 13.66 2.78
CA LEU A 75 1.56 13.63 2.52
C LEU A 75 1.80 12.74 1.32
N VAL A 76 2.46 13.26 0.29
CA VAL A 76 2.61 12.53 -0.97
C VAL A 76 3.97 12.79 -1.59
N THR A 77 4.61 11.74 -2.10
CA THR A 77 5.83 11.86 -2.90
C THR A 77 5.48 12.27 -4.32
N ARG A 78 6.42 12.88 -5.04
CA ARG A 78 6.21 13.28 -6.46
C ARG A 78 5.72 12.11 -7.34
N ASN A 79 6.36 10.95 -7.22
CA ASN A 79 5.98 9.74 -7.95
C ASN A 79 4.57 9.24 -7.58
N ALA A 80 4.20 9.28 -6.30
CA ALA A 80 2.86 8.86 -5.89
C ALA A 80 1.77 9.85 -6.38
N ALA A 81 2.05 11.16 -6.38
CA ALA A 81 1.14 12.16 -6.91
C ALA A 81 0.86 11.94 -8.40
N GLU A 82 1.91 11.67 -9.18
CA GLU A 82 1.79 11.31 -10.61
C GLU A 82 0.95 10.04 -10.80
N ARG A 83 1.22 8.99 -10.03
CA ARG A 83 0.46 7.73 -10.09
C ARG A 83 -1.00 7.85 -9.65
N LEU A 84 -1.31 8.82 -8.80
CA LEU A 84 -2.69 9.16 -8.42
C LEU A 84 -3.34 10.14 -9.40
N SER A 85 -2.61 10.59 -10.43
CA SER A 85 -3.03 11.61 -11.39
C SER A 85 -3.42 12.94 -10.72
N ILE A 86 -2.71 13.30 -9.65
CA ILE A 86 -2.88 14.57 -8.96
C ILE A 86 -2.00 15.60 -9.67
N GLY A 87 -2.63 16.53 -10.39
CA GLY A 87 -1.94 17.61 -11.09
C GLY A 87 -1.36 18.64 -10.13
N GLU A 88 -2.23 19.44 -9.49
CA GLU A 88 -1.83 20.46 -8.53
C GLU A 88 -2.33 20.12 -7.13
N LEU A 89 -1.42 19.99 -6.17
CA LEU A 89 -1.78 19.72 -4.77
C LEU A 89 -2.61 20.85 -4.15
N ALA A 90 -2.40 22.10 -4.58
CA ALA A 90 -3.14 23.25 -4.11
C ALA A 90 -4.61 23.26 -4.56
N ALA A 91 -4.96 22.49 -5.59
CA ALA A 91 -6.33 22.36 -6.06
C ALA A 91 -7.16 21.36 -5.22
N LEU A 92 -6.51 20.59 -4.34
CA LEU A 92 -7.21 19.67 -3.44
C LEU A 92 -7.95 20.47 -2.35
N PRO A 93 -9.13 20.00 -1.90
CA PRO A 93 -9.93 20.70 -0.89
C PRO A 93 -9.37 20.61 0.54
N PHE A 94 -8.16 20.06 0.71
CA PHE A 94 -7.49 19.85 1.98
C PHE A 94 -5.98 20.08 1.85
N LYS A 95 -5.28 20.20 2.97
CA LYS A 95 -3.84 20.45 2.98
C LYS A 95 -3.09 19.24 2.39
N ALA A 96 -2.36 19.44 1.30
CA ALA A 96 -1.51 18.42 0.70
C ALA A 96 -0.07 18.93 0.56
N GLU A 97 0.91 18.07 0.86
CA GLU A 97 2.33 18.42 0.91
C GLU A 97 3.17 17.38 0.15
N LEU A 98 4.11 17.88 -0.68
CA LEU A 98 5.14 17.05 -1.28
C LEU A 98 6.21 16.75 -0.22
N VAL A 99 6.43 15.47 0.05
CA VAL A 99 7.42 15.00 1.02
C VAL A 99 8.33 13.93 0.44
N GLU A 100 9.45 13.67 1.13
CA GLU A 100 10.31 12.53 0.85
C GLU A 100 9.75 11.23 1.47
N PRO A 101 10.01 10.04 0.89
CA PRO A 101 9.51 8.77 1.42
C PRO A 101 9.82 8.56 2.91
N LYS A 102 10.99 8.99 3.35
CA LYS A 102 11.47 8.86 4.74
C LYS A 102 10.61 9.61 5.76
N GLU A 103 9.92 10.66 5.34
CA GLU A 103 9.02 11.42 6.21
C GLU A 103 7.75 10.62 6.48
N ILE A 104 7.26 9.90 5.46
CA ILE A 104 6.14 8.98 5.61
C ILE A 104 6.56 7.75 6.43
N ASP A 105 7.74 7.18 6.18
CA ASP A 105 8.31 6.07 6.97
C ASP A 105 8.34 6.40 8.47
N ARG A 106 8.70 7.63 8.83
CA ARG A 106 8.76 8.08 10.24
C ARG A 106 7.39 8.09 10.91
N ILE A 107 6.32 8.25 10.13
CA ILE A 107 4.94 8.30 10.62
C ILE A 107 4.37 6.88 10.69
N THR A 108 4.54 6.07 9.64
CA THR A 108 3.91 4.76 9.53
C THR A 108 4.73 3.62 10.12
N GLY A 109 6.01 3.86 10.38
CA GLY A 109 7.01 2.83 10.61
C GLY A 109 7.49 2.21 9.29
N SER A 110 8.67 1.59 9.34
CA SER A 110 9.35 1.06 8.14
C SER A 110 8.67 -0.16 7.50
N ASP A 111 7.80 -0.84 8.24
CA ASP A 111 7.11 -2.06 7.76
C ASP A 111 5.84 -1.74 6.95
N ALA A 112 5.37 -0.50 7.01
CA ALA A 112 4.16 -0.09 6.32
C ALA A 112 4.41 0.10 4.81
N VAL A 113 3.64 -0.59 3.97
CA VAL A 113 3.71 -0.45 2.52
C VAL A 113 2.89 0.77 2.06
N HIS A 114 3.36 1.97 2.39
CA HIS A 114 2.66 3.23 2.10
C HIS A 114 2.75 3.69 0.63
N GLN A 115 3.72 3.17 -0.14
CA GLN A 115 3.87 3.45 -1.58
C GLN A 115 4.01 4.95 -1.92
N GLY A 116 4.61 5.72 -1.00
CA GLY A 116 4.85 7.15 -1.17
C GLY A 116 3.62 8.04 -0.96
N VAL A 117 2.54 7.56 -0.36
CA VAL A 117 1.38 8.39 -0.02
C VAL A 117 0.77 8.01 1.34
N LEU A 118 0.34 9.02 2.07
CA LEU A 118 -0.42 8.90 3.32
C LEU A 118 -1.45 10.02 3.40
N ILE A 119 -2.64 9.70 3.90
CA ILE A 119 -3.67 10.67 4.25
C ILE A 119 -4.08 10.53 5.71
N GLU A 120 -4.45 11.64 6.33
CA GLU A 120 -5.13 11.70 7.62
C GLU A 120 -6.59 12.10 7.37
N ALA A 121 -7.52 11.28 7.83
CA ALA A 121 -8.95 11.46 7.57
C ALA A 121 -9.80 11.09 8.78
N GLU A 122 -11.04 11.56 8.84
CA GLU A 122 -12.02 11.05 9.81
C GLU A 122 -12.39 9.59 9.42
N PRO A 123 -12.52 8.65 10.38
CA PRO A 123 -13.04 7.30 10.13
C PRO A 123 -14.43 7.32 9.50
N LEU A 124 -14.77 6.31 8.69
CA LEU A 124 -16.13 6.16 8.20
C LEU A 124 -17.06 5.83 9.37
N LYS A 125 -18.17 6.56 9.48
CA LYS A 125 -19.18 6.27 10.49
C LYS A 125 -19.96 5.02 10.07
N PRO A 126 -20.03 3.99 10.93
CA PRO A 126 -20.93 2.87 10.71
C PRO A 126 -22.37 3.37 10.60
N LYS A 127 -23.14 2.75 9.71
CA LYS A 127 -24.58 2.97 9.61
C LYS A 127 -25.30 2.06 10.60
N ARG A 128 -26.56 2.38 10.88
CA ARG A 128 -27.42 1.53 11.71
C ARG A 128 -27.98 0.39 10.86
N LEU A 129 -28.43 -0.67 11.51
CA LEU A 129 -28.96 -1.87 10.85
C LEU A 129 -30.18 -1.58 9.95
N ASP A 130 -30.96 -0.55 10.28
CA ASP A 130 -32.10 -0.07 9.48
C ASP A 130 -31.69 0.49 8.10
N ALA A 131 -30.42 0.88 7.93
CA ALA A 131 -29.89 1.36 6.67
C ALA A 131 -29.65 0.26 5.63
N LEU A 132 -29.83 -1.02 5.98
CA LEU A 132 -29.65 -2.14 5.05
C LEU A 132 -30.66 -2.09 3.88
N GLY A 133 -31.90 -1.62 4.12
CA GLY A 133 -32.95 -1.58 3.09
C GLY A 133 -33.06 -2.89 2.31
N ASP A 134 -32.97 -2.80 0.97
CA ASP A 134 -33.06 -3.94 0.04
C ASP A 134 -31.70 -4.60 -0.28
N THR A 135 -30.69 -4.46 0.59
CA THR A 135 -29.36 -5.04 0.38
C THR A 135 -29.45 -6.56 0.24
N ARG A 136 -29.06 -7.08 -0.94
CA ARG A 136 -29.24 -8.50 -1.30
C ARG A 136 -28.18 -9.45 -0.74
N LEU A 137 -26.97 -8.93 -0.53
CA LEU A 137 -25.85 -9.70 0.00
C LEU A 137 -25.20 -8.92 1.14
N VAL A 138 -25.27 -9.52 2.33
CA VAL A 138 -24.72 -9.01 3.57
C VAL A 138 -23.74 -10.04 4.11
N LEU A 139 -22.58 -9.57 4.58
CA LEU A 139 -21.62 -10.40 5.30
C LEU A 139 -21.67 -10.02 6.77
N VAL A 140 -21.67 -11.03 7.64
CA VAL A 140 -21.61 -10.84 9.09
C VAL A 140 -20.36 -11.50 9.62
N LEU A 141 -19.48 -10.73 10.24
CA LEU A 141 -18.25 -11.23 10.84
C LEU A 141 -18.39 -11.25 12.36
N ASP A 142 -18.40 -12.45 12.92
CA ASP A 142 -18.40 -12.65 14.36
C ASP A 142 -16.97 -12.98 14.83
N GLN A 143 -16.37 -12.03 15.55
CA GLN A 143 -15.04 -12.16 16.15
C GLN A 143 -13.89 -12.45 15.16
N VAL A 144 -13.96 -11.93 13.94
CA VAL A 144 -12.80 -11.92 13.03
C VAL A 144 -11.89 -10.77 13.42
N THR A 145 -10.84 -11.06 14.20
CA THR A 145 -10.02 -10.05 14.88
C THR A 145 -8.81 -9.55 14.06
N ASP A 146 -8.31 -10.35 13.12
CA ASP A 146 -7.12 -9.99 12.32
C ASP A 146 -7.48 -8.99 11.20
N PRO A 147 -6.93 -7.76 11.19
CA PRO A 147 -7.19 -6.76 10.16
C PRO A 147 -6.77 -7.21 8.75
N HIS A 148 -5.82 -8.12 8.61
CA HIS A 148 -5.45 -8.67 7.31
C HIS A 148 -6.57 -9.53 6.75
N ASN A 149 -7.12 -10.44 7.56
CA ASN A 149 -8.26 -11.28 7.20
C ASN A 149 -9.51 -10.44 6.90
N VAL A 150 -9.84 -9.46 7.74
CA VAL A 150 -10.97 -8.55 7.49
C VAL A 150 -10.78 -7.78 6.18
N GLY A 151 -9.58 -7.26 5.92
CA GLY A 151 -9.28 -6.59 4.66
C GLY A 151 -9.43 -7.50 3.43
N ALA A 152 -8.99 -8.76 3.51
CA ALA A 152 -9.16 -9.73 2.45
C ALA A 152 -10.65 -10.06 2.19
N ILE A 153 -11.43 -10.20 3.27
CA ILE A 153 -12.88 -10.39 3.19
C ILE A 153 -13.56 -9.18 2.53
N LEU A 154 -13.22 -7.95 2.94
CA LEU A 154 -13.76 -6.72 2.34
C LEU A 154 -13.53 -6.67 0.83
N ARG A 155 -12.33 -7.03 0.36
CA ARG A 155 -12.02 -7.08 -1.07
C ARG A 155 -12.91 -8.05 -1.83
N SER A 156 -13.06 -9.26 -1.30
CA SER A 156 -13.94 -10.27 -1.89
C SER A 156 -15.39 -9.81 -1.86
N ALA A 157 -15.85 -9.26 -0.73
CA ALA A 157 -17.22 -8.78 -0.55
C ALA A 157 -17.59 -7.74 -1.63
N VAL A 158 -16.76 -6.71 -1.82
CA VAL A 158 -16.98 -5.70 -2.87
C VAL A 158 -16.93 -6.33 -4.27
N ALA A 159 -15.97 -7.22 -4.54
CA ALA A 159 -15.85 -7.89 -5.83
C ALA A 159 -17.08 -8.75 -6.19
N PHE A 160 -17.72 -9.36 -5.19
CA PHE A 160 -18.95 -10.15 -5.36
C PHE A 160 -20.24 -9.33 -5.20
N GLY A 161 -20.15 -7.99 -5.05
CA GLY A 161 -21.31 -7.11 -4.99
C GLY A 161 -22.07 -7.15 -3.66
N ALA A 162 -21.40 -7.47 -2.55
CA ALA A 162 -21.97 -7.32 -1.22
C ALA A 162 -22.23 -5.83 -0.92
N GLY A 163 -23.42 -5.52 -0.41
CA GLY A 163 -23.81 -4.14 -0.11
C GLY A 163 -23.42 -3.71 1.31
N ALA A 164 -23.30 -4.66 2.25
CA ALA A 164 -22.98 -4.36 3.63
C ALA A 164 -22.10 -5.42 4.31
N LEU A 165 -21.24 -4.96 5.20
CA LEU A 165 -20.48 -5.76 6.15
C LEU A 165 -20.93 -5.38 7.57
N ILE A 166 -21.33 -6.37 8.35
CA ILE A 166 -21.68 -6.23 9.76
C ILE A 166 -20.57 -6.82 10.61
N THR A 167 -20.14 -6.08 11.62
CA THR A 167 -19.13 -6.57 12.58
C THR A 167 -19.63 -6.43 14.01
N THR A 168 -19.07 -7.21 14.93
CA THR A 168 -19.41 -7.08 16.34
C THR A 168 -18.79 -5.84 16.95
N ALA A 169 -19.54 -5.12 17.81
CA ALA A 169 -19.06 -3.92 18.50
C ALA A 169 -17.79 -4.14 19.35
N ARG A 170 -17.57 -5.39 19.80
CA ARG A 170 -16.36 -5.84 20.48
C ARG A 170 -15.74 -6.99 19.71
N HIS A 171 -14.44 -7.20 19.85
CA HIS A 171 -13.71 -8.30 19.21
C HIS A 171 -13.70 -8.23 17.67
N SER A 172 -13.84 -7.03 17.11
CA SER A 172 -13.61 -6.74 15.69
C SER A 172 -12.56 -5.63 15.56
N PRO A 173 -11.70 -5.67 14.53
CA PRO A 173 -10.69 -4.65 14.32
C PRO A 173 -11.35 -3.32 13.95
N GLN A 174 -10.85 -2.24 14.54
CA GLN A 174 -11.24 -0.89 14.18
C GLN A 174 -10.60 -0.48 12.85
N GLU A 175 -11.15 0.57 12.23
CA GLU A 175 -10.55 1.16 11.04
C GLU A 175 -9.10 1.58 11.31
N SER A 176 -8.18 1.09 10.49
CA SER A 176 -6.74 1.35 10.62
C SER A 176 -6.07 1.33 9.25
N GLY A 177 -4.87 1.92 9.16
CA GLY A 177 -4.07 1.89 7.94
C GLY A 177 -3.75 0.47 7.45
N VAL A 178 -3.53 -0.48 8.38
CA VAL A 178 -3.28 -1.89 8.05
C VAL A 178 -4.52 -2.53 7.43
N LEU A 179 -5.69 -2.38 8.06
CA LEU A 179 -6.95 -2.91 7.53
C LEU A 179 -7.27 -2.30 6.17
N ALA A 180 -7.18 -0.98 6.05
CA ALA A 180 -7.47 -0.26 4.81
C ALA A 180 -6.50 -0.65 3.68
N LYS A 181 -5.21 -0.82 4.01
CA LYS A 181 -4.19 -1.30 3.06
C LYS A 181 -4.46 -2.74 2.60
N SER A 182 -4.85 -3.62 3.53
CA SER A 182 -5.26 -5.00 3.21
C SER A 182 -6.50 -5.01 2.32
N ALA A 183 -7.46 -4.12 2.58
CA ALA A 183 -8.70 -3.95 1.82
C ALA A 183 -8.50 -3.35 0.42
N SER A 184 -7.33 -2.79 0.08
CA SER A 184 -7.01 -2.24 -1.25
C SER A 184 -8.11 -1.32 -1.83
N GLY A 185 -8.71 -0.49 -0.98
CA GLY A 185 -9.79 0.44 -1.35
C GLY A 185 -11.22 -0.06 -1.09
N ALA A 186 -11.43 -1.36 -0.89
CA ALA A 186 -12.76 -1.94 -0.66
C ALA A 186 -13.48 -1.36 0.57
N LEU A 187 -12.73 -0.92 1.58
CA LEU A 187 -13.25 -0.24 2.77
C LEU A 187 -14.14 0.97 2.42
N GLU A 188 -13.86 1.66 1.33
CA GLU A 188 -14.57 2.88 0.92
C GLU A 188 -15.86 2.58 0.13
N HIS A 189 -16.03 1.35 -0.35
CA HIS A 189 -17.05 0.96 -1.32
C HIS A 189 -18.18 0.11 -0.75
N ILE A 190 -18.09 -0.30 0.51
CA ILE A 190 -19.12 -1.10 1.18
C ILE A 190 -19.64 -0.36 2.42
N ASP A 191 -20.92 -0.53 2.74
CA ASP A 191 -21.46 -0.01 3.98
C ASP A 191 -21.03 -0.88 5.16
N GLN A 192 -20.56 -0.23 6.21
CA GLN A 192 -20.28 -0.88 7.49
C GLN A 192 -21.44 -0.64 8.44
N ILE A 193 -21.86 -1.69 9.12
CA ILE A 193 -22.93 -1.71 10.12
C ILE A 193 -22.35 -2.10 11.47
#